data_AF-A0A662JZE7-F1
#
_entry.id   AF-A0A662JZE7-F1
#
_cell.length_a   1.000
_cell.length_b   1.000
_cell.length_c   1.000
_cell.angle_alpha   90.00
_cell.angle_beta   90.00
_cell.angle_gamma   90.00
#
_symmetry.space_group_name_H-M   'P 1'
#
loop_
_entity.id
_entity.type
_entity.pdbx_description
1 polymer ?
#
loop_
_entity_poly.entity_id
_entity_poly.type
_entity_poly.pdbx_seq_one_letter_code
_entity_poly.pdbx_strand_id
1 'polypeptide(L)'
;MSTYNIALLHYSCPPVVGGVEEVLRQQAAVLHRHFHNVKVFAGAGKQFSPDFLVEINPLLGSRNKYVLHAHRDIIEKNDIDNLHKLSKKIYNYLKTISKDVDVIIAHNVLTLHYNLPLTYALHRFADDNETPLVSWNHDSPFFYENCPEYLHNKPWDILKTSHENIHYVTITDYRRKL
;
A
#
# COMPACT_ATOMS: atom_id res chain seq x y z
N MET A 1 -8.46 16.44 22.67
CA MET A 1 -7.65 15.56 21.80
C MET A 1 -7.78 16.10 20.39
N SER A 2 -6.69 16.14 19.63
CA SER A 2 -6.74 16.55 18.22
C SER A 2 -7.39 15.43 17.39
N THR A 3 -8.30 15.78 16.49
CA THR A 3 -8.91 14.85 15.54
C THR A 3 -8.13 14.92 14.23
N TYR A 4 -7.74 13.76 13.70
CA TYR A 4 -7.04 13.63 12.42
C TYR A 4 -7.92 12.87 11.41
N ASN A 5 -7.75 13.20 10.14
CA ASN A 5 -8.26 12.48 8.98
C ASN A 5 -7.21 11.45 8.53
N ILE A 6 -7.45 10.18 8.83
CA ILE A 6 -6.50 9.09 8.61
C ILE A 6 -7.00 8.19 7.48
N ALA A 7 -6.18 8.03 6.45
CA ALA A 7 -6.40 7.06 5.39
C ALA A 7 -5.63 5.77 5.68
N LEU A 8 -6.30 4.63 5.70
CA LEU A 8 -5.67 3.31 5.73
C LEU A 8 -5.71 2.71 4.33
N LEU A 9 -4.58 2.24 3.83
CA LEU A 9 -4.42 1.76 2.46
C LEU A 9 -3.86 0.33 2.44
N HIS A 10 -4.53 -0.59 1.77
CA HIS A 10 -4.02 -1.95 1.54
C HIS A 10 -4.48 -2.54 0.19
N TYR A 11 -3.94 -3.69 -0.20
CA TYR A 11 -4.39 -4.40 -1.40
C TYR A 11 -5.83 -4.90 -1.28
N SER A 12 -6.24 -5.26 -0.08
CA SER A 12 -7.59 -5.74 0.19
C SER A 12 -8.04 -5.36 1.61
N CYS A 13 -9.32 -5.54 1.89
CA CYS A 13 -9.89 -5.37 3.21
C CYS A 13 -10.97 -6.44 3.44
N PRO A 14 -11.52 -6.57 4.67
CA PRO A 14 -12.66 -7.44 4.90
C PRO A 14 -13.79 -7.21 3.88
N PRO A 15 -14.54 -8.24 3.49
CA PRO A 15 -14.54 -9.62 4.01
C PRO A 15 -13.47 -10.52 3.38
N VAL A 16 -12.47 -9.99 2.67
CA VAL A 16 -11.31 -10.80 2.27
C VAL A 16 -10.60 -11.28 3.53
N VAL A 17 -10.37 -12.59 3.61
CA VAL A 17 -9.75 -13.22 4.78
C VAL A 17 -8.24 -13.18 4.63
N GLY A 18 -7.57 -12.53 5.56
CA GLY A 18 -6.11 -12.51 5.67
C GLY A 18 -5.65 -11.77 6.93
N GLY A 19 -4.39 -11.98 7.30
CA GLY A 19 -3.83 -11.43 8.55
C GLY A 19 -3.71 -9.91 8.52
N VAL A 20 -3.30 -9.33 7.39
CA VAL A 20 -3.17 -7.88 7.25
C VAL A 20 -4.55 -7.21 7.20
N GLU A 21 -5.53 -7.84 6.58
CA GLU A 21 -6.92 -7.39 6.53
C GLU A 21 -7.54 -7.28 7.92
N GLU A 22 -7.29 -8.26 8.80
CA GLU A 22 -7.75 -8.22 10.19
C GLU A 22 -7.02 -7.13 10.99
N VAL A 23 -5.70 -6.98 10.82
CA VAL A 23 -4.96 -5.90 11.49
C VAL A 23 -5.46 -4.53 11.04
N LEU A 24 -5.68 -4.34 9.74
CA LEU A 24 -6.24 -3.12 9.19
C LEU A 24 -7.62 -2.82 9.77
N ARG A 25 -8.49 -3.84 9.88
CA ARG A 25 -9.82 -3.71 10.48
C ARG A 25 -9.74 -3.24 11.93
N GLN A 26 -8.86 -3.86 12.72
CA GLN A 26 -8.69 -3.52 14.12
C GLN A 26 -8.08 -2.12 14.30
N GLN A 27 -7.08 -1.77 13.50
CA GLN A 27 -6.47 -0.45 13.52
C GLN A 27 -7.49 0.64 13.17
N ALA A 28 -8.31 0.44 12.13
CA ALA A 28 -9.40 1.34 11.78
C ALA A 28 -10.35 1.58 12.97
N ALA A 29 -10.77 0.50 13.62
CA ALA A 29 -11.69 0.56 14.76
C ALA A 29 -11.08 1.26 15.98
N VAL A 30 -9.79 1.02 16.28
CA VAL A 30 -9.07 1.70 17.37
C VAL A 30 -8.98 3.20 17.09
N LEU A 31 -8.50 3.60 15.91
CA LEU A 31 -8.35 5.01 15.53
C LEU A 31 -9.70 5.75 15.59
N HIS A 32 -10.76 5.12 15.10
CA HIS A 32 -12.11 5.68 15.18
C HIS A 32 -12.58 5.87 16.64
N ARG A 33 -12.40 4.87 17.51
CA ARG A 33 -12.74 4.97 18.95
C ARG A 33 -11.93 6.03 19.69
N HIS A 34 -10.78 6.43 19.15
CA HIS A 34 -9.98 7.56 19.64
C HIS A 34 -10.33 8.89 18.93
N PHE A 35 -11.53 8.99 18.37
CA PHE A 35 -12.10 10.23 17.80
C PHE A 35 -11.33 10.76 16.58
N HIS A 36 -10.71 9.88 15.81
CA HIS A 36 -10.15 10.20 14.49
C HIS A 36 -11.14 9.83 13.38
N ASN A 37 -11.12 10.61 12.30
CA ASN A 37 -11.89 10.31 11.09
C ASN A 37 -11.09 9.29 10.27
N VAL A 38 -11.65 8.10 10.08
CA VAL A 38 -10.96 7.02 9.35
C VAL A 38 -11.61 6.83 7.99
N LYS A 39 -10.79 6.63 6.95
CA LYS A 39 -11.22 6.12 5.65
C LYS A 39 -10.31 4.98 5.23
N VAL A 40 -10.88 3.88 4.77
CA VAL A 40 -10.13 2.72 4.28
C VAL A 40 -10.18 2.70 2.76
N PHE A 41 -9.03 2.54 2.13
CA PHE A 41 -8.88 2.39 0.68
C PHE A 41 -8.29 1.01 0.39
N ALA A 42 -8.97 0.24 -0.44
CA ALA A 42 -8.54 -1.11 -0.76
C ALA A 42 -8.80 -1.49 -2.22
N GLY A 43 -8.06 -2.49 -2.71
CA GLY A 43 -8.24 -3.04 -4.04
C GLY A 43 -9.37 -4.05 -4.19
N ALA A 44 -9.67 -4.75 -3.11
CA ALA A 44 -10.73 -5.74 -3.02
C ALA A 44 -11.29 -5.77 -1.60
N GLY A 45 -12.51 -6.27 -1.45
CA GLY A 45 -13.24 -6.23 -0.18
C GLY A 45 -14.55 -5.48 -0.34
N LYS A 46 -15.17 -5.10 0.79
CA LYS A 46 -16.44 -4.37 0.85
C LYS A 46 -16.49 -3.52 2.12
N GLN A 47 -17.51 -2.68 2.24
CA GLN A 47 -17.85 -2.03 3.51
C GLN A 47 -18.00 -3.09 4.60
N PHE A 48 -17.28 -2.93 5.72
CA PHE A 48 -17.23 -3.91 6.81
C PHE A 48 -17.51 -3.32 8.20
N SER A 49 -17.72 -2.01 8.31
CA SER A 49 -18.15 -1.32 9.52
C SER A 49 -19.08 -0.16 9.15
N PRO A 50 -20.12 0.19 9.92
CA PRO A 50 -20.88 1.42 9.68
C PRO A 50 -20.14 2.69 10.13
N ASP A 51 -19.06 2.56 10.90
CA ASP A 51 -18.44 3.67 11.63
C ASP A 51 -17.51 4.56 10.78
N PHE A 52 -17.03 4.03 9.65
CA PHE A 52 -16.09 4.70 8.77
C PHE A 52 -16.25 4.21 7.32
N LEU A 53 -15.83 5.02 6.36
CA LEU A 53 -15.98 4.71 4.94
C LEU A 53 -14.92 3.72 4.47
N VAL A 54 -15.34 2.78 3.61
CA VAL A 54 -14.45 1.90 2.86
C VAL A 54 -14.66 2.15 1.38
N GLU A 55 -13.60 2.56 0.69
CA GLU A 55 -13.60 2.73 -0.76
C GLU A 55 -12.80 1.62 -1.43
N ILE A 56 -13.44 0.96 -2.40
CA ILE A 56 -12.81 -0.08 -3.20
C ILE A 56 -12.42 0.48 -4.55
N ASN A 57 -11.11 0.61 -4.79
CA ASN A 57 -10.55 0.92 -6.09
C ASN A 57 -9.76 -0.29 -6.61
N PRO A 58 -10.29 -1.06 -7.58
CA PRO A 58 -9.65 -2.27 -8.08
C PRO A 58 -8.20 -2.11 -8.54
N LEU A 59 -7.74 -0.90 -8.91
CA LEU A 59 -6.34 -0.66 -9.29
C LEU A 59 -5.35 -0.83 -8.14
N LEU A 60 -5.81 -0.76 -6.88
CA LEU A 60 -4.98 -1.01 -5.70
C LEU A 60 -4.78 -2.52 -5.45
N GLY A 61 -5.60 -3.38 -6.06
CA GLY A 61 -5.65 -4.80 -5.74
C GLY A 61 -4.54 -5.62 -6.38
N SER A 62 -4.05 -6.62 -5.65
CA SER A 62 -3.04 -7.59 -6.12
C SER A 62 -3.50 -8.45 -7.31
N ARG A 63 -4.81 -8.64 -7.47
CA ARG A 63 -5.41 -9.49 -8.52
C ARG A 63 -5.96 -8.67 -9.69
N ASN A 64 -5.63 -7.38 -9.77
CA ASN A 64 -6.09 -6.53 -10.86
C ASN A 64 -5.49 -7.01 -12.20
N LYS A 65 -6.33 -7.23 -13.21
CA LYS A 65 -5.90 -7.73 -14.52
C LYS A 65 -4.82 -6.87 -15.19
N TYR A 66 -4.85 -5.54 -15.00
CA TYR A 66 -3.85 -4.64 -15.58
C TYR A 66 -2.53 -4.71 -14.83
N VAL A 67 -2.58 -4.84 -13.50
CA VAL A 67 -1.38 -5.05 -12.66
C VAL A 67 -0.70 -6.37 -13.04
N LEU A 68 -1.46 -7.46 -13.11
CA LEU A 68 -0.95 -8.76 -13.53
C LEU A 68 -0.40 -8.74 -14.96
N HIS A 69 -1.01 -7.97 -15.86
CA HIS A 69 -0.49 -7.78 -17.20
C HIS A 69 0.84 -7.02 -17.21
N ALA A 70 0.95 -5.91 -16.46
CA ALA A 70 2.19 -5.16 -16.33
C ALA A 70 3.31 -6.03 -15.72
N HIS A 71 3.01 -6.87 -14.73
CA HIS A 71 3.99 -7.83 -14.19
C HIS A 71 4.48 -8.82 -15.23
N ARG A 72 3.59 -9.37 -16.06
CA ARG A 72 3.99 -10.25 -17.16
C ARG A 72 4.85 -9.55 -18.20
N ASP A 73 4.49 -8.33 -18.59
CA ASP A 73 5.30 -7.56 -19.55
C ASP A 73 6.72 -7.31 -19.03
N ILE A 74 6.88 -7.04 -17.74
CA ILE A 74 8.20 -6.91 -17.11
C ILE A 74 8.96 -8.25 -17.16
N ILE A 75 8.33 -9.35 -16.71
CA ILE A 75 9.00 -10.64 -16.56
C ILE A 75 9.35 -11.26 -17.93
N GLU A 76 8.44 -11.19 -18.89
CA GLU A 76 8.57 -11.87 -20.18
C GLU A 76 9.31 -11.02 -21.22
N LYS A 77 9.23 -9.69 -21.13
CA LYS A 77 9.69 -8.77 -22.18
C LYS A 77 10.61 -7.65 -21.69
N ASN A 78 10.81 -7.54 -20.37
CA ASN A 78 11.50 -6.41 -19.75
C ASN A 78 10.87 -5.03 -20.12
N ASP A 79 9.56 -5.01 -20.37
CA ASP A 79 8.81 -3.81 -20.74
C ASP A 79 8.13 -3.20 -19.51
N ILE A 80 8.49 -1.94 -19.20
CA ILE A 80 8.03 -1.19 -18.03
C ILE A 80 7.00 -0.10 -18.38
N ASP A 81 6.56 0.00 -19.64
CA ASP A 81 5.62 1.04 -20.07
C ASP A 81 4.28 0.94 -19.34
N ASN A 82 3.74 -0.28 -19.23
CA ASN A 82 2.48 -0.52 -18.55
C ASN A 82 2.59 -0.28 -17.04
N LEU A 83 3.75 -0.57 -16.44
CA LEU A 83 4.05 -0.22 -15.05
C LEU A 83 3.96 1.28 -14.85
N HIS A 84 4.65 2.08 -15.65
CA HIS A 84 4.66 3.54 -15.53
C HIS A 84 3.29 4.17 -15.81
N LYS A 85 2.57 3.67 -16.83
CA LYS A 85 1.20 4.11 -17.15
C LYS A 85 0.23 3.86 -15.99
N LEU A 86 0.29 2.68 -15.37
CA LEU A 86 -0.56 2.35 -14.22
C LEU A 86 -0.15 3.12 -12.97
N SER A 87 1.15 3.23 -12.70
CA SER A 87 1.67 4.02 -11.58
C SER A 87 1.19 5.48 -11.68
N LYS A 88 1.26 6.11 -12.86
CA LYS A 88 0.73 7.48 -13.05
C LYS A 88 -0.77 7.59 -12.74
N LYS A 89 -1.57 6.59 -13.14
CA LYS A 89 -3.01 6.57 -12.84
C LYS A 89 -3.27 6.45 -11.33
N ILE A 90 -2.55 5.56 -10.66
CA ILE A 90 -2.67 5.35 -9.21
C ILE A 90 -2.20 6.60 -8.47
N TYR A 91 -1.10 7.22 -8.88
CA TYR A 91 -0.60 8.48 -8.31
C TYR A 91 -1.65 9.60 -8.37
N ASN A 92 -2.30 9.80 -9.53
CA ASN A 92 -3.36 10.80 -9.65
C ASN A 92 -4.56 10.51 -8.72
N TYR A 93 -4.87 9.22 -8.53
CA TYR A 93 -5.89 8.79 -7.59
C TYR A 93 -5.47 9.08 -6.14
N LEU A 94 -4.23 8.76 -5.75
CA LEU A 94 -3.66 9.08 -4.43
C LEU A 94 -3.75 10.59 -4.13
N LYS A 95 -3.39 11.45 -5.10
CA LYS A 95 -3.55 12.91 -5.00
C LYS A 95 -4.98 13.38 -4.81
N THR A 96 -5.95 12.62 -5.34
CA THR A 96 -7.36 12.96 -5.19
C THR A 96 -7.84 12.63 -3.79
N ILE A 97 -7.51 11.44 -3.28
CA ILE A 97 -7.94 11.02 -1.94
C ILE A 97 -7.18 11.73 -0.82
N SER A 98 -6.00 12.30 -1.09
CA SER A 98 -5.15 12.93 -0.07
C SER A 98 -5.55 14.36 0.29
N LYS A 99 -6.45 15.02 -0.46
CA LYS A 99 -6.79 16.44 -0.28
C LYS A 99 -7.28 16.82 1.13
N ASP A 100 -7.96 15.90 1.80
CA ASP A 100 -8.52 16.09 3.14
C ASP A 100 -7.98 15.04 4.13
N VAL A 101 -6.75 14.54 3.91
CA VAL A 101 -6.12 13.50 4.71
C VAL A 101 -4.86 14.05 5.36
N ASP A 102 -4.76 13.91 6.67
CA ASP A 102 -3.59 14.33 7.44
C ASP A 102 -2.45 13.32 7.38
N VAL A 103 -2.78 12.03 7.18
CA VAL A 103 -1.79 10.95 7.04
C VAL A 103 -2.37 9.74 6.30
N ILE A 104 -1.56 9.15 5.42
CA ILE A 104 -1.84 7.85 4.80
C ILE A 104 -0.99 6.78 5.48
N ILE A 105 -1.62 5.72 5.98
CA ILE A 105 -0.96 4.54 6.53
C ILE A 105 -1.15 3.38 5.56
N ALA A 106 -0.07 3.01 4.88
CA ALA A 106 -0.05 2.02 3.82
C ALA A 106 0.49 0.68 4.33
N HIS A 107 -0.38 -0.34 4.38
CA HIS A 107 -0.07 -1.65 4.93
C HIS A 107 0.58 -2.54 3.89
N ASN A 108 1.84 -2.92 4.09
CA ASN A 108 2.59 -3.89 3.25
C ASN A 108 2.69 -3.60 1.75
N VAL A 109 2.11 -2.51 1.25
CA VAL A 109 2.05 -2.25 -0.19
C VAL A 109 3.37 -1.76 -0.78
N LEU A 110 4.27 -1.29 0.10
CA LEU A 110 5.62 -0.82 -0.26
C LEU A 110 6.69 -1.92 -0.18
N THR A 111 6.40 -3.03 0.51
CA THR A 111 7.38 -4.10 0.77
C THR A 111 7.02 -5.43 0.09
N LEU A 112 5.78 -5.59 -0.39
CA LEU A 112 5.34 -6.78 -1.13
C LEU A 112 5.21 -6.49 -2.63
N HIS A 113 5.51 -7.50 -3.44
CA HIS A 113 5.57 -7.38 -4.91
C HIS A 113 4.18 -7.36 -5.58
N TYR A 114 3.10 -7.58 -4.84
CA TYR A 114 1.79 -7.89 -5.41
C TYR A 114 1.15 -6.78 -6.26
N ASN A 115 1.54 -5.52 -6.07
CA ASN A 115 1.12 -4.42 -6.92
C ASN A 115 2.24 -3.39 -7.10
N LEU A 116 3.27 -3.79 -7.85
CA LEU A 116 4.41 -2.92 -8.16
C LEU A 116 4.02 -1.51 -8.69
N PRO A 117 3.00 -1.34 -9.57
CA PRO A 117 2.53 -0.01 -9.94
C PRO A 117 2.11 0.87 -8.76
N LEU A 118 1.43 0.30 -7.75
CA LEU A 118 1.06 1.01 -6.52
C LEU A 118 2.29 1.41 -5.71
N THR A 119 3.28 0.53 -5.57
CA THR A 119 4.57 0.83 -4.92
C THR A 119 5.23 2.04 -5.57
N TYR A 120 5.38 2.03 -6.90
CA TYR A 120 5.94 3.16 -7.66
C TYR A 120 5.13 4.44 -7.48
N ALA A 121 3.79 4.33 -7.47
CA ALA A 121 2.91 5.47 -7.26
C ALA A 121 3.09 6.11 -5.88
N LEU A 122 3.30 5.30 -4.83
CA LEU A 122 3.50 5.76 -3.47
C LEU A 122 4.87 6.40 -3.26
N HIS A 123 5.94 5.85 -3.87
CA HIS A 123 7.24 6.51 -3.89
C HIS A 123 7.12 7.90 -4.54
N ARG A 124 6.52 7.96 -5.74
CA ARG A 124 6.27 9.23 -6.42
C ARG A 124 5.38 10.18 -5.61
N PHE A 125 4.38 9.66 -4.92
CA PHE A 125 3.51 10.47 -4.06
C PHE A 125 4.29 11.06 -2.88
N ALA A 126 5.26 10.33 -2.33
CA ALA A 126 6.12 10.81 -1.26
C ALA A 126 7.09 11.91 -1.72
N ASP A 127 7.45 11.98 -3.01
CA ASP A 127 8.25 13.08 -3.56
C ASP A 127 7.55 14.44 -3.44
N ASP A 128 6.21 14.47 -3.54
CA ASP A 128 5.44 15.71 -3.40
C ASP A 128 5.51 16.29 -1.97
N ASN A 129 5.70 15.41 -0.97
CA ASN A 129 5.82 15.75 0.44
C ASN A 129 4.68 16.64 1.01
N GLU A 130 3.47 16.50 0.44
CA GLU A 130 2.28 17.26 0.86
C GLU A 130 1.46 16.54 1.95
N THR A 131 1.39 15.21 1.90
CA THR A 131 0.67 14.39 2.87
C THR A 131 1.62 13.33 3.43
N PRO A 132 1.83 13.27 4.76
CA PRO A 132 2.63 12.24 5.40
C PRO A 132 2.22 10.83 4.99
N LEU A 133 3.21 10.02 4.62
CA LEU A 133 3.04 8.61 4.25
C LEU A 133 3.77 7.71 5.26
N VAL A 134 3.02 6.80 5.88
CA VAL A 134 3.54 5.76 6.78
C VAL A 134 3.49 4.41 6.08
N SER A 135 4.65 3.77 5.91
CA SER A 135 4.74 2.37 5.49
C SER A 135 4.59 1.47 6.71
N TRP A 136 3.44 0.84 6.88
CA TRP A 136 3.18 -0.09 7.99
C TRP A 136 3.46 -1.53 7.55
N ASN A 137 4.63 -2.05 7.96
CA ASN A 137 5.22 -3.27 7.43
C ASN A 137 5.06 -4.45 8.39
N HIS A 138 4.37 -5.47 7.90
CA HIS A 138 4.13 -6.78 8.50
C HIS A 138 5.09 -7.84 7.96
N ASP A 139 5.46 -7.75 6.68
CA ASP A 139 6.28 -8.77 6.02
C ASP A 139 7.06 -8.22 4.81
N SER A 140 8.03 -9.01 4.34
CA SER A 140 8.85 -8.76 3.16
C SER A 140 9.32 -10.08 2.55
N PRO A 141 9.31 -10.26 1.21
CA PRO A 141 9.82 -11.47 0.58
C PRO A 141 11.32 -11.66 0.83
N PHE A 142 12.06 -10.57 1.07
CA PHE A 142 13.51 -10.59 1.29
C PHE A 142 13.94 -11.21 2.63
N PHE A 143 12.99 -11.49 3.53
CA PHE A 143 13.26 -12.16 4.80
C PHE A 143 13.34 -13.68 4.69
N TYR A 144 13.01 -14.24 3.52
CA TYR A 144 12.92 -15.68 3.31
C TYR A 144 14.00 -16.15 2.33
N GLU A 145 14.54 -17.35 2.58
CA GLU A 145 15.61 -17.96 1.76
C GLU A 145 15.17 -18.19 0.30
N ASN A 146 13.87 -18.38 0.07
CA ASN A 146 13.28 -18.63 -1.23
C ASN A 146 12.73 -17.35 -1.90
N CYS A 147 13.27 -16.18 -1.56
CA CYS A 147 12.96 -14.93 -2.25
C CYS A 147 13.24 -15.09 -3.77
N PRO A 148 12.26 -14.87 -4.66
CA PRO A 148 12.49 -14.99 -6.09
C PRO A 148 13.58 -14.04 -6.60
N GLU A 149 14.53 -14.55 -7.37
CA GLU A 149 15.69 -13.80 -7.87
C GLU A 149 15.30 -12.53 -8.64
N TYR A 150 14.20 -12.56 -9.39
CA TYR A 150 13.75 -11.40 -10.16
C TYR A 150 13.42 -10.18 -9.27
N LEU A 151 13.08 -10.39 -7.98
CA LEU A 151 12.83 -9.30 -7.02
C LEU A 151 14.08 -8.51 -6.66
N HIS A 152 15.27 -9.08 -6.88
CA HIS A 152 16.54 -8.40 -6.62
C HIS A 152 16.94 -7.42 -7.72
N ASN A 153 16.28 -7.48 -8.88
CA ASN A 153 16.60 -6.73 -10.08
C ASN A 153 15.57 -5.63 -10.34
N LYS A 154 15.97 -4.59 -11.09
CA LYS A 154 15.03 -3.57 -11.57
C LYS A 154 13.94 -4.22 -12.44
N PRO A 155 12.68 -3.74 -12.36
CA PRO A 155 12.17 -2.65 -11.52
C PRO A 155 11.74 -3.07 -10.09
N TRP A 156 11.97 -4.31 -9.68
CA TRP A 156 11.42 -4.87 -8.43
C TRP A 156 12.24 -4.51 -7.17
N ASP A 157 13.50 -4.15 -7.35
CA ASP A 157 14.42 -3.71 -6.29
C ASP A 157 13.92 -2.48 -5.50
N ILE A 158 12.95 -1.72 -6.04
CA ILE A 158 12.25 -0.67 -5.30
C ILE A 158 11.63 -1.17 -3.98
N LEU A 159 11.22 -2.45 -3.91
CA LEU A 159 10.57 -3.05 -2.73
C LEU A 159 11.48 -3.17 -1.50
N LYS A 160 12.80 -3.06 -1.70
CA LYS A 160 13.83 -3.02 -0.64
C LYS A 160 14.52 -1.66 -0.56
N THR A 161 14.04 -0.66 -1.30
CA THR A 161 14.63 0.67 -1.34
C THR A 161 13.84 1.61 -0.43
N SER A 162 14.51 2.22 0.54
CA SER A 162 13.90 3.23 1.40
C SER A 162 13.72 4.56 0.67
N HIS A 163 12.68 5.30 1.03
CA HIS A 163 12.43 6.67 0.57
C HIS A 163 12.49 7.66 1.74
N GLU A 164 13.18 8.79 1.58
CA GLU A 164 13.42 9.73 2.68
C GLU A 164 12.13 10.35 3.27
N ASN A 165 11.14 10.61 2.41
CA ASN A 165 9.84 11.18 2.82
C ASN A 165 8.81 10.13 3.29
N ILE A 166 9.19 8.86 3.44
CA ILE A 166 8.29 7.81 3.92
C ILE A 166 8.70 7.39 5.33
N HIS A 167 7.75 7.40 6.26
CA HIS A 167 7.98 6.90 7.62
C HIS A 167 7.75 5.39 7.68
N TYR A 168 8.80 4.61 7.92
CA TYR A 168 8.71 3.15 7.97
C TYR A 168 8.46 2.66 9.40
N VAL A 169 7.39 1.88 9.58
CA VAL A 169 7.02 1.23 10.84
C VAL A 169 7.00 -0.28 10.61
N THR A 170 7.54 -1.04 11.56
CA THR A 170 7.45 -2.50 11.57
C THR A 170 6.61 -2.98 12.74
N ILE A 171 5.88 -4.08 12.57
CA ILE A 171 5.01 -4.64 13.62
C ILE A 171 5.73 -5.16 14.86
N THR A 172 7.05 -5.41 14.78
CA THR A 172 7.87 -5.87 15.91
C THR A 172 9.31 -5.35 15.82
N ASP A 173 10.00 -5.33 16.95
CA ASP A 173 11.45 -5.07 17.00
C ASP A 173 12.27 -6.11 16.24
N TYR A 174 11.79 -7.35 16.17
CA TYR A 174 12.41 -8.40 15.37
C TYR A 174 12.38 -8.02 13.88
N ARG A 175 11.22 -7.63 13.35
CA ARG A 175 11.07 -7.17 11.96
C ARG A 175 11.89 -5.91 11.67
N ARG A 176 12.15 -5.04 12.64
CA ARG A 176 13.02 -3.85 12.47
C ARG A 176 14.48 -4.21 12.22
N LYS A 177 14.95 -5.36 12.73
CA LYS A 177 16.35 -5.79 12.65
C LYS A 177 16.68 -6.53 11.36
N LEU A 178 15.66 -7.04 10.66
CA LEU A 178 15.78 -7.74 9.38
C LEU A 178 15.78 -6.73 8.23
#